data_AF-A0A6A5UMR8-F1
#
_entry.id   AF-A0A6A5UMR8-F1
#
_cell.length_a   1.000
_cell.length_b   1.000
_cell.length_c   1.000
_cell.angle_alpha   90.00
_cell.angle_beta   90.00
_cell.angle_gamma   90.00
#
_symmetry.space_group_name_H-M   'P 1'
#
loop_
_entity.id
_entity.type
_entity.pdbx_description
1 polymer ?
#
loop_
_entity_poly.entity_id
_entity_poly.type
_entity_poly.pdbx_seq_one_letter_code
_entity_poly.pdbx_strand_id
1 'polypeptide(L)'
;MYEWYRKSRICYAYLQDCHGRQDFAQSRWWTRGWTLQELLAPAVVKFYDANGMELGSKLSLQAQITSITGIDEEILTGGSLFDRNVAVRIL
;
A
#
# COMPACT_ATOMS: atom_id res chain seq x y z
N MET A 1 -8.60 -2.08 -14.21
CA MET A 1 -8.21 -1.52 -12.91
C MET A 1 -6.71 -1.61 -12.70
N TYR A 2 -6.13 -2.80 -12.47
CA TYR A 2 -4.67 -2.97 -12.27
C TYR A 2 -3.78 -2.22 -13.27
N GLU A 3 -4.01 -2.40 -14.57
CA GLU A 3 -3.19 -1.76 -15.61
C GLU A 3 -3.25 -0.22 -15.60
N TRP A 4 -4.35 0.34 -15.10
CA TRP A 4 -4.52 1.80 -14.99
C TRP A 4 -3.66 2.34 -13.85
N TYR A 5 -3.66 1.65 -12.71
CA TYR A 5 -2.78 1.98 -11.59
C TYR A 5 -1.31 1.75 -11.96
N ARG A 6 -0.98 0.65 -12.63
CA ARG A 6 0.39 0.35 -13.08
C ARG A 6 0.94 1.41 -14.04
N LYS A 7 0.10 1.94 -14.93
CA LYS A 7 0.48 3.02 -15.86
C LYS A 7 0.42 4.42 -15.25
N SER A 8 -0.09 4.55 -14.03
CA SER A 8 -0.14 5.85 -13.35
C SER A 8 1.26 6.28 -12.93
N ARG A 9 1.51 7.59 -12.97
CA ARG A 9 2.73 8.17 -12.39
C ARG A 9 2.71 8.13 -10.86
N ILE A 10 1.52 8.27 -10.28
CA ILE A 10 1.28 8.32 -8.84
C ILE A 10 -0.16 7.91 -8.53
N CYS A 11 -0.34 7.18 -7.44
CA CYS A 11 -1.63 6.96 -6.81
C CYS A 11 -1.71 7.67 -5.46
N TYR A 12 -2.86 8.26 -5.18
CA TYR A 12 -3.15 8.90 -3.91
C TYR A 12 -4.17 8.06 -3.14
N ALA A 13 -3.84 7.68 -1.91
CA ALA A 13 -4.72 6.99 -1.00
C ALA A 13 -5.10 7.93 0.14
N TYR A 14 -6.39 8.25 0.22
CA TYR A 14 -6.95 9.09 1.28
C TYR A 14 -7.61 8.21 2.34
N LEU A 15 -7.10 8.30 3.57
CA LEU A 15 -7.49 7.46 4.69
C LEU A 15 -8.39 8.28 5.62
N GLN A 16 -9.69 8.25 5.32
CA GLN A 16 -10.72 9.01 6.04
C GLN A 16 -10.84 8.64 7.54
N ASP A 17 -10.28 7.52 7.95
CA ASP A 17 -10.29 7.01 9.32
C ASP A 17 -8.93 7.15 10.02
N CYS A 18 -8.01 7.92 9.45
CA CYS A 18 -6.76 8.32 10.10
C CYS A 18 -6.79 9.81 10.45
N HIS A 19 -6.33 10.16 11.65
CA HIS A 19 -6.09 11.54 12.10
C HIS A 19 -4.62 11.78 12.43
N GLY A 20 -3.75 10.97 11.84
CA GLY A 20 -2.31 11.02 11.99
C GLY A 20 -1.67 9.69 11.66
N ARG A 21 -0.33 9.64 11.74
CA ARG A 21 0.45 8.46 11.37
C ARG A 21 0.26 7.28 12.33
N GLN A 22 -0.11 7.57 13.58
CA GLN A 22 -0.41 6.57 14.60
C GLN A 22 -1.61 5.68 14.25
N ASP A 23 -2.54 6.18 13.43
CA ASP A 23 -3.75 5.46 13.03
C ASP A 23 -3.56 4.66 11.73
N PHE A 24 -2.41 4.81 11.07
CA PHE A 24 -2.16 4.25 9.74
C PHE A 24 -2.35 2.73 9.73
N ALA A 25 -1.84 2.03 10.75
CA ALA A 25 -1.92 0.56 10.81
C ALA A 25 -3.35 0.04 11.08
N GLN A 26 -4.19 0.86 11.69
CA GLN A 26 -5.56 0.53 12.09
C GLN A 26 -6.60 0.98 11.05
N SER A 27 -6.17 1.67 9.99
CA SER A 27 -7.07 2.11 8.92
C SER A 27 -7.80 0.93 8.29
N ARG A 28 -9.09 1.09 8.03
CA ARG A 28 -9.89 0.13 7.27
C ARG A 28 -9.42 -0.01 5.83
N TRP A 29 -8.55 0.86 5.33
CA TRP A 29 -7.95 0.71 4.00
C TRP A 29 -7.27 -0.66 3.83
N TRP A 30 -6.65 -1.22 4.88
CA TRP A 30 -5.98 -2.52 4.81
C TRP A 30 -6.91 -3.72 4.67
N THR A 31 -8.18 -3.60 5.06
CA THR A 31 -9.15 -4.70 5.03
C THR A 31 -10.11 -4.65 3.85
N ARG A 32 -9.96 -3.65 2.97
CA ARG A 32 -10.79 -3.50 1.75
C ARG A 32 -10.21 -4.34 0.62
N GLY A 33 -10.98 -5.29 0.08
CA GLY A 33 -10.50 -6.25 -0.93
C GLY A 33 -9.86 -5.67 -2.20
N TRP A 34 -10.06 -4.38 -2.53
CA TRP A 34 -9.48 -3.74 -3.71
C TRP A 34 -8.12 -3.04 -3.46
N THR A 35 -7.77 -2.76 -2.20
CA THR A 35 -6.60 -1.91 -1.88
C THR A 35 -5.27 -2.60 -2.17
N LEU A 36 -5.25 -3.93 -2.26
CA LEU A 36 -4.08 -4.68 -2.68
C LEU A 36 -3.65 -4.33 -4.11
N GLN A 37 -4.59 -4.18 -5.05
CA GLN A 37 -4.26 -3.76 -6.42
C GLN A 37 -3.79 -2.31 -6.45
N GLU A 38 -4.39 -1.47 -5.61
CA GLU A 38 -4.04 -0.04 -5.47
C GLU A 38 -2.65 0.15 -4.85
N LEU A 39 -2.20 -0.81 -4.03
CA LEU A 39 -0.88 -0.84 -3.40
C LEU A 39 0.20 -1.36 -4.35
N LEU A 40 -0.06 -2.51 -4.98
CA LEU A 40 0.95 -3.28 -5.70
C LEU A 40 1.15 -2.83 -7.13
N ALA A 41 0.09 -2.39 -7.82
CA ALA A 41 0.18 -2.03 -9.22
C ALA A 41 1.02 -0.77 -9.50
N PRO A 42 0.80 0.38 -8.81
CA PRO A 42 1.54 1.60 -9.10
C PRO A 42 2.95 1.57 -8.50
N ALA A 43 3.90 2.22 -9.17
CA ALA A 43 5.25 2.39 -8.62
C ALA A 43 5.24 3.28 -7.36
N VAL A 44 4.37 4.31 -7.35
CA VAL A 44 4.30 5.30 -6.28
C VAL A 44 2.87 5.38 -5.74
N VAL A 45 2.73 5.20 -4.42
CA VAL A 45 1.52 5.52 -3.67
C VAL A 45 1.86 6.56 -2.61
N LYS A 46 1.05 7.61 -2.47
CA LYS A 46 1.10 8.54 -1.34
C LYS A 46 -0.15 8.42 -0.49
N PHE A 47 0.04 8.36 0.82
CA PHE A 47 -1.01 8.23 1.80
C PHE A 47 -1.28 9.56 2.49
N TYR A 48 -2.54 9.90 2.63
CA TYR A 48 -3.02 11.13 3.27
C TYR A 48 -4.06 10.79 4.33
N ASP A 49 -4.05 11.54 5.44
CA ASP A 49 -5.03 11.40 6.51
C ASP A 49 -6.35 12.13 6.20
N ALA A 50 -7.31 12.07 7.12
CA ALA A 50 -8.62 12.72 7.00
C ALA A 50 -8.57 14.27 6.95
N ASN A 51 -7.42 14.87 7.26
CA ASN A 51 -7.19 16.31 7.17
C ASN A 51 -6.44 16.68 5.86
N GLY A 52 -6.12 15.70 5.01
CA GLY A 52 -5.33 15.91 3.81
C GLY A 52 -3.83 16.10 4.09
N MET A 53 -3.34 15.72 5.28
CA MET A 53 -1.93 15.76 5.63
C MET A 53 -1.22 14.50 5.13
N GLU A 54 -0.03 14.66 4.56
CA GLU A 54 0.76 13.53 4.05
C GLU A 54 1.27 12.67 5.21
N LEU A 55 0.89 11.38 5.21
CA LEU A 55 1.37 10.38 6.16
C LEU A 55 2.70 9.77 5.71
N GLY A 56 2.89 9.68 4.40
CA GLY A 56 4.09 9.16 3.74
C GLY A 56 3.77 8.50 2.40
N SER A 57 4.80 7.92 1.80
CA SER A 57 4.72 7.15 0.56
C SER A 57 4.86 5.64 0.81
N LYS A 58 4.47 4.82 -0.18
CA LYS A 58 4.72 3.36 -0.17
C LYS A 58 6.18 3.03 0.15
N LEU A 59 7.12 3.77 -0.44
CA LEU A 59 8.56 3.58 -0.21
C LEU A 59 8.95 3.95 1.23
N SER A 60 8.57 5.14 1.68
CA SER A 60 8.92 5.61 3.05
C SER A 60 8.22 4.84 4.17
N LEU A 61 7.16 4.10 3.83
CA LEU A 61 6.36 3.31 4.78
C LEU A 61 6.50 1.80 4.55
N GLN A 62 7.43 1.34 3.71
CA GLN A 62 7.52 -0.07 3.30
C GLN A 62 7.57 -1.04 4.48
N ALA A 63 8.40 -0.78 5.49
CA ALA A 63 8.50 -1.63 6.68
C ALA A 63 7.18 -1.72 7.47
N GLN A 64 6.46 -0.59 7.58
CA GLN A 64 5.16 -0.55 8.25
C GLN A 64 4.10 -1.28 7.42
N ILE A 65 4.11 -1.11 6.10
CA ILE A 65 3.20 -1.81 5.17
C ILE A 65 3.46 -3.31 5.19
N THR A 66 4.72 -3.75 5.20
CA THR A 66 5.11 -5.16 5.36
C THR A 66 4.61 -5.71 6.69
N SER A 67 4.75 -4.96 7.80
CA SER A 67 4.22 -5.39 9.10
C SER A 67 2.69 -5.52 9.12
N ILE A 68 1.95 -4.75 8.31
CA ILE A 68 0.48 -4.80 8.26
C ILE A 68 -0.02 -5.91 7.34
N THR A 69 0.67 -6.12 6.21
CA THR A 69 0.17 -6.94 5.09
C THR A 69 0.89 -8.27 4.91
N GLY A 70 2.07 -8.44 5.53
CA GLY A 70 2.97 -9.57 5.27
C GLY A 70 3.67 -9.53 3.91
N ILE A 71 3.48 -8.47 3.12
CA ILE A 71 4.09 -8.35 1.78
C ILE A 71 5.53 -7.86 1.92
N ASP A 72 6.47 -8.64 1.39
CA ASP A 72 7.90 -8.30 1.36
C ASP A 72 8.14 -6.91 0.76
N GLU A 73 9.10 -6.17 1.32
CA GLU A 73 9.49 -4.84 0.84
C GLU A 73 9.97 -4.87 -0.63
N GLU A 74 10.60 -5.97 -1.05
CA GLU A 74 11.01 -6.22 -2.44
C GLU A 74 9.80 -6.20 -3.39
N ILE A 75 8.67 -6.78 -2.98
CA ILE A 75 7.44 -6.80 -3.78
C ILE A 75 6.82 -5.40 -3.82
N LEU A 76 6.81 -4.68 -2.69
CA LEU A 76 6.28 -3.31 -2.61
C LEU A 76 7.04 -2.34 -3.53
N THR A 77 8.33 -2.57 -3.76
CA THR A 77 9.21 -1.75 -4.61
C THR A 77 9.25 -2.17 -6.08
N GLY A 78 8.44 -3.15 -6.48
CA GLY A 78 8.30 -3.58 -7.89
C GLY A 78 9.07 -4.84 -8.24
N GLY A 79 9.58 -5.57 -7.25
CA GLY A 79 10.11 -6.92 -7.42
C GLY A 79 9.06 -7.89 -7.97
N SER A 80 9.55 -8.95 -8.61
CA SER A 80 8.71 -9.97 -9.24
C SER A 80 7.91 -10.76 -8.21
N LEU A 81 6.58 -10.72 -8.33
CA LEU A 81 5.65 -11.58 -7.58
C LEU A 81 5.77 -13.08 -7.95
N PHE A 82 6.51 -13.43 -9.00
CA PHE A 82 6.58 -14.78 -9.56
C PHE A 82 7.78 -15.59 -9.06
N ASP A 83 8.75 -14.95 -8.39
CA ASP A 83 9.94 -15.61 -7.85
C ASP A 83 9.74 -16.16 -6.42
N ARG A 84 8.51 -16.09 -5.89
CA ARG A 84 8.16 -16.51 -4.53
C ARG A 84 6.99 -17.50 -4.54
N ASN A 85 7.08 -18.48 -3.64
CA ASN A 85 6.12 -19.58 -3.52
C ASN A 85 4.71 -19.06 -3.14
N VAL A 86 3.67 -19.62 -3.74
CA VAL A 86 2.27 -19.14 -3.65
C VAL A 86 1.76 -19.06 -2.20
N ALA A 87 2.35 -19.81 -1.27
CA ALA A 87 1.99 -19.86 0.15
C ALA A 87 2.30 -18.59 0.96
N VAL A 88 3.07 -17.64 0.42
CA VAL A 88 3.34 -16.33 1.08
C VAL A 88 2.27 -15.27 0.71
N ARG A 89 1.27 -15.64 -0.10
CA ARG A 89 0.24 -14.71 -0.61
C ARG A 89 -0.92 -14.51 0.37
N ILE A 90 -0.70 -13.79 1.47
CA ILE A 90 -1.71 -13.36 2.46
C ILE A 90 -1.92 -14.41 3.58
N LEU A 91 -1.32 -14.13 4.74
CA LEU A 91 -1.84 -14.51 6.06
C LEU A 91 -2.01 -13.22 6.87
#